data_AF-A0A528WFP9-F1
#
_entry.id   AF-A0A528WFP9-F1
#
_cell.length_a   1.000
_cell.length_b   1.000
_cell.length_c   1.000
_cell.angle_alpha   90.00
_cell.angle_beta   90.00
_cell.angle_gamma   90.00
#
_symmetry.space_group_name_H-M   'P 1'
#
loop_
_entity.id
_entity.type
_entity.pdbx_description
1 polymer ?
#
loop_
_entity_poly.entity_id
_entity_poly.type
_entity_poly.pdbx_seq_one_letter_code
_entity_poly.pdbx_strand_id
1 'polypeptide(L)'
;MNLFRNVVFIAAIAGLVAGIALACMQAYATVPLILKAEVYEKAGGGHHHDHAATNTDNNAMSSAAPADNAMSSAAPAPAEAAASAEDEGWAPADGFERFAFNVVANIVTGIGFALILVAVSEFAGGIGNWRQGVFWGLAGFAVFTLAPGLGLPPELPAMPAAELLPRQIWWMSTVAATAIGLG
;
A
#
# COMPACT_ATOMS: atom_id res chain seq x y z
N MET A 1 22.25 -4.91 -29.47
CA MET A 1 22.74 -5.57 -28.24
C MET A 1 23.34 -4.58 -27.24
N ASN A 2 24.10 -3.56 -27.68
CA ASN A 2 24.72 -2.60 -26.76
C ASN A 2 23.72 -1.67 -26.03
N LEU A 3 22.68 -1.19 -26.70
CA LEU A 3 21.68 -0.28 -26.11
C LEU A 3 20.93 -0.93 -24.93
N PHE A 4 20.32 -2.10 -25.16
CA PHE A 4 19.60 -2.84 -24.12
C PHE A 4 20.47 -3.13 -22.90
N ARG A 5 21.72 -3.57 -23.12
CA ARG A 5 22.68 -3.82 -22.05
C ARG A 5 22.96 -2.55 -21.24
N ASN A 6 23.19 -1.42 -21.92
CA ASN A 6 23.47 -0.15 -21.24
C ASN A 6 22.27 0.33 -20.42
N VAL A 7 21.05 0.25 -20.98
CA VAL A 7 19.79 0.58 -20.28
C VAL A 7 19.67 -0.23 -18.99
N VAL A 8 19.85 -1.55 -19.07
CA VAL A 8 19.73 -2.43 -17.90
C VAL A 8 20.81 -2.13 -16.85
N PHE A 9 22.07 -1.93 -17.24
CA PHE A 9 23.14 -1.63 -16.28
C PHE A 9 22.97 -0.27 -15.62
N ILE A 10 22.62 0.77 -16.39
CA ILE A 10 22.40 2.12 -15.85
C ILE A 10 21.22 2.10 -14.87
N ALA A 11 20.10 1.47 -15.27
CA ALA A 11 18.94 1.33 -14.41
C ALA A 11 19.23 0.52 -13.14
N ALA A 12 20.00 -0.56 -13.23
CA ALA A 12 20.37 -1.37 -12.08
C ALA A 12 21.20 -0.57 -11.06
N ILE A 13 22.19 0.21 -11.51
CA ILE A 13 23.01 1.03 -10.62
C ILE A 13 22.18 2.17 -10.03
N ALA A 14 21.44 2.91 -10.87
CA ALA A 14 20.60 4.02 -10.42
C ALA A 14 19.53 3.55 -9.42
N GLY A 15 18.87 2.42 -9.71
CA GLY A 15 17.85 1.81 -8.87
C GLY A 15 18.40 1.26 -7.56
N LEU A 16 19.60 0.68 -7.56
CA LEU A 16 20.27 0.24 -6.34
C LEU A 16 20.57 1.43 -5.42
N VAL A 17 21.13 2.51 -5.97
CA VAL A 17 21.43 3.73 -5.19
C VAL A 17 20.16 4.35 -4.65
N ALA A 18 19.13 4.49 -5.48
CA ALA A 18 17.83 5.02 -5.07
C ALA A 18 17.14 4.14 -4.00
N GLY A 19 17.18 2.82 -4.16
CA GLY A 19 16.59 1.87 -3.22
C GLY A 19 17.28 1.88 -1.85
N ILE A 20 18.61 1.95 -1.81
CA ILE A 20 19.36 2.10 -0.55
C ILE A 20 19.02 3.43 0.12
N ALA A 21 19.02 4.53 -0.65
CA ALA A 21 18.67 5.85 -0.11
C ALA A 21 17.26 5.88 0.48
N LEU A 22 16.28 5.26 -0.19
CA LEU A 22 14.91 5.14 0.28
C LEU A 22 14.81 4.28 1.55
N ALA A 23 15.52 3.15 1.59
CA ALA A 23 15.55 2.29 2.78
C ALA A 23 16.14 3.02 4.00
N CYS A 24 17.21 3.80 3.81
CA CYS A 24 17.76 4.66 4.86
C CYS A 24 16.73 5.69 5.34
N MET A 25 16.05 6.37 4.41
CA MET A 25 15.02 7.35 4.77
C MET A 25 13.87 6.72 5.57
N GLN A 26 13.41 5.54 5.16
CA GLN A 26 12.38 4.79 5.89
C GLN A 26 12.85 4.34 7.28
N ALA A 27 14.12 3.96 7.43
CA ALA A 27 14.68 3.56 8.73
C ALA A 27 14.61 4.70 9.77
N TYR A 28 14.78 5.96 9.34
CA TYR A 28 14.72 7.12 10.23
C TYR A 28 13.34 7.76 10.34
N ALA A 29 12.48 7.62 9.34
CA ALA A 29 11.16 8.25 9.31
C ALA A 29 10.01 7.26 9.61
N THR A 30 9.85 6.24 8.76
CA THR A 30 8.67 5.36 8.77
C THR A 30 8.74 4.31 9.88
N VAL A 31 9.90 3.65 10.05
CA VAL A 31 10.09 2.59 11.06
C VAL A 31 9.74 3.05 12.49
N PRO A 32 10.19 4.22 12.98
CA PRO A 32 9.84 4.65 14.34
C PRO A 32 8.35 4.99 14.50
N LEU A 33 7.64 5.36 13.43
CA LEU A 33 6.19 5.58 13.48
C LEU A 33 5.43 4.26 13.59
N ILE A 34 5.86 3.22 12.85
CA ILE A 34 5.28 1.88 12.92
C ILE A 34 5.45 1.31 14.34
N LEU A 35 6.66 1.35 14.89
CA LEU A 35 6.92 0.83 16.25
C LEU A 35 6.09 1.56 17.32
N LYS A 36 5.82 2.86 17.15
CA LYS A 36 4.92 3.59 18.04
C LYS A 36 3.47 3.14 17.86
N ALA A 37 3.01 2.95 16.62
CA ALA A 37 1.67 2.47 16.33
C ALA A 37 1.40 1.08 16.94
N GLU A 38 2.35 0.14 16.80
CA GLU A 38 2.26 -1.20 17.40
C GLU A 38 2.07 -1.16 18.93
N VAL A 39 2.71 -0.20 19.62
CA VAL A 39 2.53 -0.03 21.08
C VAL A 39 1.10 0.41 21.40
N TYR A 40 0.50 1.29 20.60
CA TYR A 40 -0.88 1.73 20.81
C TYR A 40 -1.91 0.64 20.50
N GLU A 41 -1.68 -0.18 19.47
CA GLU A 41 -2.55 -1.32 19.15
C GLU A 41 -2.47 -2.41 20.23
N LYS A 42 -1.25 -2.72 20.71
CA LYS A 42 -1.05 -3.68 21.81
C LYS A 42 -1.65 -3.19 23.13
N ALA A 43 -1.60 -1.88 23.41
CA ALA A 43 -2.17 -1.28 24.62
C ALA A 43 -3.70 -1.10 24.55
N GLY A 44 -4.26 -0.97 23.35
CA GLY A 44 -5.71 -0.79 23.13
C GLY A 44 -6.55 -2.06 23.24
N GLY A 45 -5.93 -3.23 23.42
CA GLY A 45 -6.60 -4.53 23.37
C GLY A 45 -7.07 -4.82 21.95
N GLY A 46 -6.25 -5.56 21.17
CA GLY A 46 -6.43 -5.79 19.74
C GLY A 46 -7.90 -5.90 19.31
N HIS A 47 -8.38 -4.91 18.56
CA HIS A 47 -9.70 -4.98 17.95
C HIS A 47 -9.64 -6.03 16.83
N HIS A 48 -9.93 -7.28 17.18
CA HIS A 48 -10.27 -8.32 16.22
C HIS A 48 -11.55 -7.90 15.51
N HIS A 49 -11.45 -7.72 14.19
CA HIS A 49 -12.63 -7.58 13.35
C HIS A 49 -13.24 -8.97 13.17
N ASP A 50 -14.17 -9.32 14.06
CA ASP A 50 -15.11 -10.42 13.83
C ASP A 50 -15.92 -10.11 12.57
N HIS A 51 -15.50 -10.65 11.43
CA HIS A 51 -16.38 -10.79 10.28
C HIS A 51 -17.27 -12.01 10.50
N ALA A 52 -18.19 -11.88 11.45
CA ALA A 52 -19.34 -12.79 11.53
C ALA A 52 -20.14 -12.64 10.24
N ALA A 53 -19.96 -13.59 9.32
CA ALA A 53 -20.78 -13.73 8.13
C ALA A 53 -22.24 -13.92 8.55
N THR A 54 -23.01 -12.84 8.53
CA THR A 54 -24.47 -12.90 8.55
C THR A 54 -24.92 -13.49 7.21
N ASN A 55 -24.95 -14.83 7.13
CA ASN A 55 -25.81 -15.54 6.20
C ASN A 55 -27.26 -15.15 6.54
N THR A 56 -27.74 -14.11 5.86
CA THR A 56 -29.17 -13.80 5.84
C THR A 56 -29.71 -14.51 4.61
N ASP A 57 -30.17 -15.74 4.83
CA ASP A 57 -30.86 -16.55 3.83
C ASP A 57 -32.07 -15.78 3.30
N ASN A 58 -32.00 -15.39 2.04
CA ASN A 58 -33.13 -14.89 1.28
C ASN A 58 -34.02 -16.08 0.89
N ASN A 59 -35.15 -16.32 1.59
CA ASN A 59 -36.41 -16.63 0.90
C ASN A 59 -37.67 -16.65 1.79
N ALA A 60 -38.76 -16.21 1.14
CA ALA A 60 -40.17 -16.53 1.36
C ALA A 60 -41.04 -15.62 2.27
N MET A 61 -41.85 -14.83 1.56
CA MET A 61 -43.09 -14.14 1.91
C MET A 61 -44.12 -15.02 2.67
N SER A 62 -44.68 -14.55 3.80
CA SER A 62 -46.13 -14.63 4.11
C SER A 62 -46.55 -13.92 5.41
N SER A 63 -47.80 -13.42 5.35
CA SER A 63 -48.65 -12.59 6.24
C SER A 63 -48.62 -12.70 7.78
N ALA A 64 -49.06 -11.57 8.35
CA ALA A 64 -49.89 -11.35 9.57
C ALA A 64 -49.18 -11.03 10.91
N ALA A 65 -49.56 -9.88 11.48
CA ALA A 65 -49.21 -9.35 12.81
C ALA A 65 -50.03 -10.02 13.95
N PRO A 66 -49.96 -9.54 15.21
CA PRO A 66 -48.83 -9.29 16.13
C PRO A 66 -48.99 -10.11 17.45
N ALA A 67 -47.96 -10.20 18.31
CA ALA A 67 -48.07 -10.17 19.80
C ALA A 67 -46.81 -10.68 20.55
N ASP A 68 -46.58 -10.02 21.69
CA ASP A 68 -46.01 -10.49 22.96
C ASP A 68 -44.48 -10.54 23.21
N ASN A 69 -44.10 -9.60 24.09
CA ASN A 69 -42.91 -9.61 24.93
C ASN A 69 -42.94 -10.78 25.92
N ALA A 70 -41.92 -11.63 25.92
CA ALA A 70 -41.61 -12.49 27.06
C ALA A 70 -40.09 -12.70 27.19
N MET A 71 -39.55 -12.23 28.31
CA MET A 71 -38.19 -12.48 28.80
C MET A 71 -37.90 -13.98 28.93
N SER A 72 -36.71 -14.42 28.53
CA SER A 72 -36.12 -15.64 29.08
C SER A 72 -34.60 -15.48 29.24
N SER A 73 -34.19 -15.39 30.50
CA SER A 73 -32.82 -15.50 30.97
C SER A 73 -32.42 -16.98 30.98
N ALA A 74 -31.34 -17.34 30.28
CA ALA A 74 -30.66 -18.61 30.48
C ALA A 74 -29.15 -18.35 30.73
N ALA A 75 -28.70 -18.85 31.88
CA ALA A 75 -27.37 -18.73 32.47
C ALA A 75 -26.31 -19.62 31.75
N PRO A 76 -25.02 -19.53 32.10
CA PRO A 76 -23.88 -19.83 31.22
C PRO A 76 -23.56 -21.32 31.13
N ALA A 77 -23.05 -21.75 29.98
CA ALA A 77 -22.47 -23.08 29.78
C ALA A 77 -21.08 -22.97 29.11
N PRO A 78 -20.17 -23.93 29.37
CA PRO A 78 -18.74 -23.68 29.56
C PRO A 78 -17.85 -24.11 28.39
N ALA A 79 -16.59 -23.64 28.47
CA ALA A 79 -15.35 -24.23 27.96
C ALA A 79 -15.16 -24.44 26.44
N GLU A 80 -14.28 -23.58 25.91
CA GLU A 80 -13.12 -23.96 25.08
C GLU A 80 -13.34 -25.06 24.03
N ALA A 81 -13.73 -24.63 22.83
CA ALA A 81 -13.22 -25.23 21.60
C ALA A 81 -12.33 -24.17 20.94
N ALA A 82 -11.05 -24.50 20.79
CA ALA A 82 -10.00 -23.68 20.23
C ALA A 82 -10.49 -22.86 19.03
N ALA A 83 -10.52 -21.54 19.17
CA ALA A 83 -10.53 -20.65 18.03
C ALA A 83 -9.30 -21.01 17.20
N SER A 84 -9.55 -21.49 15.98
CA SER A 84 -8.55 -21.64 14.95
C SER A 84 -7.70 -20.38 14.95
N ALA A 85 -6.39 -20.53 15.19
CA ALA A 85 -5.44 -19.47 14.87
C ALA A 85 -5.71 -19.13 13.40
N GLU A 86 -6.32 -17.98 13.16
CA GLU A 86 -6.37 -17.43 11.82
C GLU A 86 -4.90 -17.35 11.40
N ASP A 87 -4.54 -18.02 10.31
CA ASP A 87 -3.17 -18.06 9.81
C ASP A 87 -2.76 -16.60 9.54
N GLU A 88 -2.10 -15.97 10.53
CA GLU A 88 -1.42 -14.70 10.35
C GLU A 88 -0.46 -14.93 9.17
N GLY A 89 -0.82 -14.38 8.01
CA GLY A 89 -0.04 -14.54 6.79
C GLY A 89 1.41 -14.21 7.06
N TRP A 90 2.32 -15.02 6.51
CA TRP A 90 3.75 -14.93 6.80
C TRP A 90 4.25 -13.47 6.81
N ALA A 91 4.91 -13.07 7.89
CA ALA A 91 5.57 -11.79 8.05
C ALA A 91 7.04 -12.00 8.47
N PRO A 92 7.98 -11.16 8.01
CA PRO A 92 9.36 -11.18 8.49
C PRO A 92 9.44 -10.98 10.01
N ALA A 93 10.32 -11.70 10.71
CA ALA A 93 10.51 -11.47 12.14
C ALA A 93 11.08 -10.07 12.41
N ASP A 94 10.76 -9.53 13.59
CA ASP A 94 11.24 -8.22 14.02
C ASP A 94 12.77 -8.14 14.09
N GLY A 95 13.27 -6.90 13.98
CA GLY A 95 14.70 -6.61 14.03
C GLY A 95 15.38 -6.79 12.69
N PHE A 96 16.35 -7.70 12.60
CA PHE A 96 17.24 -7.80 11.44
C PHE A 96 16.53 -8.34 10.19
N GLU A 97 15.65 -9.33 10.35
CA GLU A 97 14.96 -9.95 9.21
C GLU A 97 14.04 -8.94 8.51
N ARG A 98 13.17 -8.25 9.25
CA ARG A 98 12.34 -7.15 8.75
C ARG A 98 13.16 -6.05 8.08
N PHE A 99 14.29 -5.66 8.66
CA PHE A 99 15.18 -4.66 8.05
C PHE A 99 15.78 -5.15 6.72
N ALA A 100 16.31 -6.37 6.68
CA ALA A 100 16.92 -6.95 5.49
C ALA A 100 15.92 -7.06 4.34
N PHE A 101 14.72 -7.59 4.61
CA PHE A 101 13.65 -7.65 3.62
C PHE A 101 13.20 -6.26 3.16
N ASN A 102 13.12 -5.28 4.05
CA ASN A 102 12.80 -3.90 3.67
C ASN A 102 13.86 -3.30 2.72
N VAL A 103 15.15 -3.50 3.02
CA VAL A 103 16.24 -3.02 2.15
C VAL A 103 16.17 -3.69 0.77
N VAL A 104 16.04 -5.02 0.73
CA VAL A 104 15.96 -5.77 -0.52
C VAL A 104 14.73 -5.36 -1.33
N ALA A 105 13.56 -5.22 -0.69
CA ALA A 105 12.34 -4.76 -1.34
C ALA A 105 12.53 -3.39 -1.98
N ASN A 106 13.08 -2.42 -1.23
CA ASN A 106 13.35 -1.07 -1.77
C ASN A 106 14.36 -1.09 -2.92
N ILE A 107 15.40 -1.95 -2.89
CA ILE A 107 16.36 -2.10 -3.99
C ILE A 107 15.66 -2.66 -5.24
N VAL A 108 14.87 -3.73 -5.11
CA VAL A 108 14.16 -4.33 -6.25
C VAL A 108 13.16 -3.34 -6.84
N THR A 109 12.39 -2.66 -6.00
CA THR A 109 11.47 -1.60 -6.42
C THR A 109 12.20 -0.45 -7.10
N GLY A 110 13.32 0.02 -6.53
CA GLY A 110 14.15 1.07 -7.11
C GLY A 110 14.68 0.71 -8.51
N ILE A 111 15.16 -0.53 -8.68
CA ILE A 111 15.61 -1.05 -9.99
C ILE A 111 14.43 -1.11 -10.97
N GLY A 112 13.26 -1.59 -10.55
CA GLY A 112 12.07 -1.62 -11.39
C GLY A 112 11.66 -0.24 -11.90
N PHE A 113 11.58 0.75 -11.02
CA PHE A 113 11.26 2.14 -11.41
C PHE A 113 12.34 2.76 -12.29
N ALA A 114 13.62 2.52 -11.98
CA ALA A 114 14.73 3.02 -12.80
C ALA A 114 14.69 2.43 -14.21
N LEU A 115 14.34 1.14 -14.37
CA LEU A 115 14.18 0.50 -15.68
C LEU A 115 13.07 1.19 -16.49
N ILE A 116 11.91 1.44 -15.87
CA ILE A 116 10.81 2.15 -16.53
C ILE A 116 11.24 3.56 -16.93
N LEU A 117 11.83 4.33 -16.03
CA LEU A 117 12.26 5.71 -16.31
C LEU A 117 13.29 5.78 -17.43
N VAL A 118 14.30 4.89 -17.43
CA VAL A 118 15.31 4.85 -18.48
C VAL A 118 14.68 4.40 -19.80
N ALA A 119 13.88 3.33 -19.80
CA ALA A 119 13.22 2.86 -21.01
C ALA A 119 12.32 3.93 -21.66
N VAL A 120 11.47 4.60 -20.86
CA VAL A 120 10.61 5.68 -21.36
C VAL A 120 11.44 6.88 -21.83
N SER A 121 12.56 7.19 -21.16
CA SER A 121 13.43 8.28 -21.60
C SER A 121 14.03 8.03 -22.99
N GLU A 122 14.39 6.79 -23.32
CA GLU A 122 14.91 6.45 -24.66
C GLU A 122 13.84 6.69 -25.75
N PHE A 123 12.57 6.39 -25.47
CA PHE A 123 11.45 6.72 -26.39
C PHE A 123 11.23 8.23 -26.51
N ALA A 124 11.55 9.01 -25.47
CA ALA A 124 11.45 10.47 -25.46
C ALA A 124 12.69 11.19 -26.02
N GLY A 125 13.62 10.47 -26.67
CA GLY A 125 14.84 11.05 -27.28
C GLY A 125 16.11 10.95 -26.44
N GLY A 126 16.06 10.25 -25.30
CA GLY A 126 17.19 9.94 -24.44
C GLY A 126 17.58 11.06 -23.46
N ILE A 127 18.46 10.74 -22.52
CA ILE A 127 19.00 11.68 -21.53
C ILE A 127 20.46 12.00 -21.89
N GLY A 128 20.72 13.22 -22.38
CA GLY A 128 22.06 13.66 -22.79
C GLY A 128 22.91 14.28 -21.68
N ASN A 129 22.29 14.74 -20.58
CA ASN A 129 22.98 15.41 -19.48
C ASN A 129 22.33 15.11 -18.11
N TRP A 130 23.09 15.21 -17.02
CA TRP A 130 22.60 14.98 -15.65
C TRP A 130 21.43 15.90 -15.27
N ARG A 131 21.42 17.16 -15.75
CA ARG A 131 20.30 18.09 -15.49
C ARG A 131 19.01 17.61 -16.14
N GLN A 132 19.07 17.07 -17.35
CA GLN A 132 17.90 16.50 -18.02
C GLN A 132 17.40 15.28 -17.25
N GLY A 133 18.30 14.43 -16.74
CA GLY A 133 17.93 13.31 -15.88
C GLY A 133 17.22 13.75 -14.59
N VAL A 134 17.69 14.84 -13.95
CA VAL A 134 17.02 15.40 -12.76
C VAL A 134 15.62 15.89 -13.09
N PHE A 135 15.45 16.68 -14.16
CA PHE A 135 14.12 17.17 -14.55
C PHE A 135 13.20 16.04 -15.01
N TRP A 136 13.73 15.01 -15.67
CA TRP A 136 12.98 13.82 -16.06
C TRP A 136 12.46 13.05 -14.83
N GLY A 137 13.32 12.85 -13.84
CA GLY A 137 12.93 12.22 -12.57
C GLY A 137 11.89 13.06 -11.80
N LEU A 138 12.08 14.38 -11.73
CA LEU A 138 11.12 15.28 -11.09
C LEU A 138 9.78 15.33 -11.81
N ALA A 139 9.77 15.27 -13.15
CA ALA A 139 8.55 15.18 -13.94
C ALA A 139 7.81 13.86 -13.65
N GLY A 140 8.51 12.73 -13.63
CA GLY A 140 7.92 11.44 -13.24
C GLY A 140 7.33 11.48 -11.83
N PHE A 141 8.06 12.03 -10.85
CA PHE A 141 7.56 12.22 -9.49
C PHE A 141 6.33 13.14 -9.45
N ALA A 142 6.35 14.25 -10.19
CA ALA A 142 5.24 15.19 -10.26
C ALA A 142 3.96 14.53 -10.77
N VAL A 143 4.09 13.74 -11.84
CA VAL A 143 2.98 13.03 -12.51
C VAL A 143 2.40 11.92 -11.66
N PHE A 144 3.24 11.02 -11.14
CA PHE A 144 2.75 9.78 -10.50
C PHE A 144 2.56 9.88 -8.98
N THR A 145 3.16 10.86 -8.32
CA THR A 145 3.17 10.95 -6.86
C THR A 145 2.66 12.30 -6.35
N LEU A 146 3.28 13.40 -6.76
CA LEU A 146 2.98 14.71 -6.18
C LEU A 146 1.56 15.19 -6.54
N ALA A 147 1.22 15.28 -7.82
CA ALA A 147 -0.06 15.81 -8.25
C ALA A 147 -1.25 14.96 -7.77
N PRO A 148 -1.25 13.61 -7.89
CA PRO A 148 -2.32 12.79 -7.34
C PRO A 148 -2.44 12.91 -5.81
N GLY A 149 -1.30 12.95 -5.10
CA GLY A 149 -1.24 13.00 -3.64
C GLY A 149 -1.69 14.34 -3.04
N LEU A 150 -1.60 15.45 -3.79
CA LEU A 150 -2.12 16.75 -3.35
C LEU A 150 -3.65 16.80 -3.34
N GLY A 151 -4.31 16.04 -4.23
CA GLY A 151 -5.76 16.06 -4.37
C GLY A 151 -6.50 15.13 -3.40
N LEU A 152 -5.90 13.99 -3.07
CA LEU A 152 -6.48 13.00 -2.17
C LEU A 152 -5.41 12.51 -1.19
N PRO A 153 -5.37 13.04 0.05
CA PRO A 153 -4.47 12.56 1.09
C PRO A 153 -4.67 11.06 1.37
N PRO A 154 -3.61 10.36 1.84
CA PRO A 154 -3.70 8.96 2.25
C PRO A 154 -4.71 8.79 3.41
N GLU A 155 -5.46 7.68 3.38
CA GLU A 155 -6.34 7.30 4.50
C GLU A 155 -5.52 6.73 5.65
N LEU A 156 -5.99 6.96 6.88
CA LEU A 156 -5.38 6.35 8.05
C LEU A 156 -5.73 4.86 8.10
N PRO A 157 -4.81 4.00 8.57
CA PRO A 157 -5.13 2.61 8.91
C PRO A 157 -6.36 2.56 9.83
N ALA A 158 -7.23 1.57 9.62
CA ALA A 158 -8.49 1.35 10.35
C ALA A 158 -9.65 2.35 10.13
N MET A 159 -9.57 3.26 9.15
CA MET A 159 -10.78 3.99 8.70
C MET A 159 -11.67 3.12 7.80
N PRO A 160 -13.00 3.33 7.81
CA PRO A 160 -13.89 2.70 6.83
C PRO A 160 -13.38 3.01 5.42
N ALA A 161 -13.11 1.97 4.63
CA ALA A 161 -12.52 2.12 3.30
C ALA A 161 -13.41 3.04 2.44
N ALA A 162 -12.86 4.16 1.93
CA ALA A 162 -13.61 4.95 0.96
C ALA A 162 -13.77 4.18 -0.35
N GLU A 163 -14.75 4.59 -1.15
CA GLU A 163 -15.01 3.99 -2.45
C GLU A 163 -13.75 4.01 -3.34
N LEU A 164 -13.32 2.83 -3.79
CA LEU A 164 -12.08 2.65 -4.56
C LEU A 164 -12.14 3.29 -5.95
N LEU A 165 -13.31 3.23 -6.59
CA LEU A 165 -13.48 3.67 -7.97
C LEU A 165 -13.25 5.20 -8.14
N PRO A 166 -13.82 6.08 -7.30
CA PRO A 166 -13.49 7.51 -7.32
C PRO A 166 -12.00 7.80 -7.18
N ARG A 167 -11.29 7.08 -6.29
CA ARG A 167 -9.84 7.24 -6.09
C ARG A 167 -9.04 6.85 -7.32
N GLN A 168 -9.43 5.76 -7.98
CA GLN A 168 -8.81 5.32 -9.24
C GLN A 168 -9.04 6.34 -10.36
N ILE A 169 -10.27 6.84 -10.52
CA ILE A 169 -10.60 7.86 -11.51
C ILE A 169 -9.79 9.13 -11.25
N TRP A 170 -9.73 9.59 -9.99
CA TRP A 170 -8.93 10.75 -9.60
C TRP A 170 -7.45 10.56 -9.94
N TRP A 171 -6.87 9.43 -9.54
CA TRP A 171 -5.45 9.17 -9.80
C TRP A 171 -5.14 9.15 -11.30
N MET A 172 -5.90 8.39 -12.09
CA MET A 172 -5.69 8.28 -13.54
C MET A 172 -5.88 9.61 -14.26
N SER A 173 -6.94 10.37 -13.93
CA SER A 173 -7.21 11.68 -14.54
C SER A 173 -6.13 12.71 -14.18
N THR A 174 -5.65 12.70 -12.94
CA THR A 174 -4.58 13.62 -12.48
C THR A 174 -3.25 13.29 -13.15
N VAL A 175 -2.91 12.00 -13.25
CA VAL A 175 -1.72 11.53 -13.98
C VAL A 175 -1.78 11.98 -15.44
N ALA A 176 -2.90 11.74 -16.13
CA ALA A 176 -3.08 12.12 -17.52
C ALA A 176 -3.00 13.65 -17.71
N ALA A 177 -3.71 14.42 -16.89
CA ALA A 177 -3.70 15.88 -16.97
C ALA A 177 -2.31 16.48 -16.70
N THR A 178 -1.59 15.94 -15.70
CA THR A 178 -0.24 16.42 -15.36
C THR A 178 0.78 16.04 -16.44
N ALA A 179 0.70 14.83 -16.98
CA ALA A 179 1.56 14.41 -18.09
C ALA A 179 1.35 15.28 -19.34
N ILE A 180 0.09 15.49 -19.74
CA ILE A 180 -0.24 16.36 -20.88
C ILE A 180 0.21 17.81 -20.64
N GLY A 181 0.10 18.31 -19.41
CA GLY A 181 0.54 19.67 -19.06
C GLY A 181 2.06 19.87 -19.11
N LEU A 182 2.83 18.80 -18.94
CA LEU A 182 4.30 18.83 -19.01
C LEU A 182 4.85 18.64 -20.43
N GLY A 183 4.08 18.03 -21.35
CA GLY A 183 4.41 17.89 -22.78
C GLY A 183 4.51 16.45 -23.26
#